data_AF-A0A5C7UFN7-F1
#
_entry.id   AF-A0A5C7UFN7-F1
#
_cell.length_a   1.000
_cell.length_b   1.000
_cell.length_c   1.000
_cell.angle_alpha   90.00
_cell.angle_beta   90.00
_cell.angle_gamma   90.00
#
_symmetry.space_group_name_H-M   'P 1'
#
loop_
_entity.id
_entity.type
_entity.pdbx_description
1 polymer ?
#
loop_
_entity_poly.entity_id
_entity_poly.type
_entity_poly.pdbx_seq_one_letter_code
_entity_poly.pdbx_strand_id
1 'polypeptide(L)'
;MKKLQFFLEALKAHTPNRYDWVVRAFSLTQPSDKWKDEQYPYQLVPMGNTMFFNSFSEDGNSELVPIEDYVQGEPLFRAKEEVTVPAGALLNLKTQVKTTYGRLLANHLLLVWPFGAKLDYVNDRFSVGAIEEKILELLKDANDIPKGQEVSFITVPEYLNFRDAAMFISTLSQLFTPAGTEKSLSTSPEMGKLKARLLEENKDRLHDPATIAKIETELVKLDREWLKGDRSEDFLINGKSFNIVRKKMFSMAGAEKGLAQNVDVKLISTPLSEGWDVNNFDVMNDSLRAGGYNRGKLTEMGGAKVKELMRASAAVKVGGQDCGSTVTTSVTIGPENVDLYNQLYFLSAGKPKLYTAEDSGNYLGKTLQFRTPLYCKMKSTDYCEICLGKRLSLNPSGVPAAITATGSTFMYIYMSAAHAKQLAVAKLNYKTAIT
;
A
#
# COMPACT_ATOMS: atom_id res chain seq x y z
N MET A 1 38.42 1.98 -4.30
CA MET A 1 37.21 2.14 -5.16
C MET A 1 36.32 3.23 -4.55
N LYS A 2 35.67 4.06 -5.38
CA LYS A 2 34.67 5.04 -4.90
C LYS A 2 33.36 4.37 -4.49
N LYS A 3 32.66 4.95 -3.52
CA LYS A 3 31.42 4.47 -2.91
C LYS A 3 30.31 4.18 -3.93
N LEU A 4 30.06 5.07 -4.90
CA LEU A 4 29.04 4.85 -5.93
C LEU A 4 29.40 3.65 -6.82
N GLN A 5 30.64 3.57 -7.27
CA GLN A 5 31.10 2.45 -8.10
C GLN A 5 30.95 1.13 -7.33
N PHE A 6 31.40 1.09 -6.07
CA PHE A 6 31.22 -0.06 -5.19
C PHE A 6 29.76 -0.47 -5.07
N PHE A 7 28.85 0.48 -4.85
CA PHE A 7 27.42 0.18 -4.72
C PHE A 7 26.85 -0.46 -5.99
N LEU A 8 27.17 0.09 -7.16
CA LEU A 8 26.66 -0.43 -8.43
C LEU A 8 27.22 -1.82 -8.74
N GLU A 9 28.51 -2.06 -8.47
CA GLU A 9 29.10 -3.39 -8.64
C GLU A 9 28.53 -4.41 -7.64
N ALA A 10 28.27 -4.02 -6.40
CA ALA A 10 27.59 -4.87 -5.43
C ALA A 10 26.16 -5.23 -5.87
N LEU A 11 25.40 -4.27 -6.43
CA LEU A 11 24.08 -4.55 -7.02
C LEU A 11 24.19 -5.56 -8.17
N LYS A 12 25.16 -5.42 -9.08
CA LYS A 12 25.36 -6.40 -10.17
C LYS A 12 25.67 -7.80 -9.66
N ALA A 13 26.40 -7.90 -8.54
CA ALA A 13 26.73 -9.16 -7.89
C ALA A 13 25.59 -9.72 -7.01
N HIS A 14 24.44 -9.04 -6.93
CA HIS A 14 23.30 -9.41 -6.08
C HIS A 14 23.62 -9.51 -4.59
N THR A 15 24.76 -8.95 -4.16
CA THR A 15 25.18 -8.92 -2.75
C THR A 15 24.13 -8.30 -1.82
N PRO A 16 23.40 -7.23 -2.22
CA PRO A 16 22.38 -6.60 -1.38
C PRO A 16 21.16 -7.48 -1.08
N ASN A 17 21.04 -8.67 -1.69
CA ASN A 17 20.02 -9.65 -1.31
C ASN A 17 20.29 -10.27 0.08
N ARG A 18 21.47 -10.03 0.66
CA ARG A 18 21.83 -10.48 2.00
C ARG A 18 21.48 -9.42 3.05
N TYR A 19 20.76 -9.83 4.10
CA TYR A 19 20.34 -8.93 5.19
C TYR A 19 21.53 -8.24 5.86
N ASP A 20 22.59 -8.99 6.16
CA ASP A 20 23.76 -8.49 6.87
C ASP A 20 24.53 -7.45 6.04
N TRP A 21 24.59 -7.61 4.72
CA TRP A 21 25.18 -6.61 3.83
C TRP A 21 24.41 -5.29 3.91
N VAL A 22 23.08 -5.33 3.81
CA VAL A 22 22.25 -4.11 3.86
C VAL A 22 22.39 -3.40 5.21
N VAL A 23 22.41 -4.16 6.31
CA VAL A 23 22.64 -3.59 7.65
C VAL A 23 23.99 -2.90 7.72
N ARG A 24 25.09 -3.54 7.29
CA ARG A 24 26.43 -2.94 7.31
C ARG A 24 26.56 -1.73 6.37
N ALA A 25 25.85 -1.75 5.25
CA ALA A 25 25.87 -0.71 4.25
C ALA A 25 25.12 0.56 4.71
N PHE A 26 23.99 0.40 5.41
CA PHE A 26 23.07 1.50 5.75
C PHE A 26 23.01 1.84 7.25
N SER A 27 23.88 1.24 8.08
CA SER A 27 23.99 1.56 9.50
C SER A 27 25.44 1.59 9.97
N LEU A 28 25.63 2.03 11.22
CA LEU A 28 26.90 1.89 11.92
C LEU A 28 26.94 0.53 12.60
N THR A 29 27.90 -0.31 12.22
CA THR A 29 28.12 -1.62 12.82
C THR A 29 29.49 -1.67 13.50
N GLN A 30 29.57 -2.41 14.61
CA GLN A 30 30.85 -2.65 15.26
C GLN A 30 31.72 -3.60 14.41
N PRO A 31 33.05 -3.38 14.36
CA PRO A 31 33.98 -4.35 13.78
C PRO A 31 33.80 -5.74 14.40
N SER A 32 33.82 -6.77 13.56
CA SER A 32 33.67 -8.16 13.99
C SER A 32 34.37 -9.08 13.02
N ASP A 33 35.18 -10.01 13.52
CA ASP A 33 35.88 -11.00 12.69
C ASP A 33 34.96 -12.06 12.06
N LYS A 34 33.66 -12.09 12.41
CA LYS A 34 32.68 -13.04 11.86
C LYS A 34 32.54 -13.01 10.33
N TRP A 35 33.00 -11.95 9.67
CA TRP A 35 33.02 -11.91 8.20
C TRP A 35 33.94 -12.99 7.60
N LYS A 36 34.90 -13.52 8.38
CA LYS A 36 35.80 -14.61 7.97
C LYS A 36 35.10 -15.97 7.93
N ASP A 37 33.99 -16.14 8.64
CA ASP A 37 33.25 -17.41 8.71
C ASP A 37 32.59 -17.74 7.36
N GLU A 38 32.12 -16.71 6.64
CA GLU A 38 31.54 -16.83 5.31
C GLU A 38 31.91 -15.58 4.48
N GLN A 39 32.80 -15.78 3.52
CA GLN A 39 33.28 -14.73 2.63
C GLN A 39 32.51 -14.72 1.32
N TYR A 40 32.12 -13.53 0.84
CA TYR A 40 31.40 -13.37 -0.41
C TYR A 40 31.74 -12.04 -1.12
N PRO A 41 31.56 -11.94 -2.45
CA PRO A 41 31.92 -10.75 -3.21
C PRO A 41 31.21 -9.49 -2.69
N TYR A 42 31.97 -8.39 -2.59
CA TYR A 42 31.53 -7.08 -2.11
C TYR A 42 31.04 -7.07 -0.65
N GLN A 43 31.39 -8.08 0.16
CA GLN A 43 31.13 -8.10 1.60
C GLN A 43 31.80 -6.90 2.29
N LEU A 44 31.04 -6.15 3.08
CA LEU A 44 31.55 -4.98 3.81
C LEU A 44 32.28 -5.39 5.08
N VAL A 45 33.50 -4.88 5.26
CA VAL A 45 34.40 -5.20 6.36
C VAL A 45 34.91 -3.91 7.01
N PRO A 46 34.30 -3.44 8.12
CA PRO A 46 34.81 -2.29 8.85
C PRO A 46 36.10 -2.64 9.58
N MET A 47 37.17 -1.88 9.34
CA MET A 47 38.48 -2.05 10.01
C MET A 47 39.07 -0.70 10.39
N GLY A 48 39.29 -0.50 11.69
CA GLY A 48 39.79 0.76 12.22
C GLY A 48 38.86 1.92 11.83
N ASN A 49 39.42 2.93 11.17
CA ASN A 49 38.70 4.15 10.76
C ASN A 49 38.19 4.10 9.31
N THR A 50 38.27 2.96 8.63
CA THR A 50 37.86 2.84 7.23
C THR A 50 36.95 1.64 6.98
N MET A 51 36.28 1.65 5.83
CA MET A 51 35.44 0.56 5.35
C MET A 51 36.13 -0.12 4.17
N PHE A 52 36.32 -1.43 4.27
CA PHE A 52 36.80 -2.26 3.17
C PHE A 52 35.63 -3.05 2.57
N PHE A 53 35.81 -3.54 1.36
CA PHE A 53 35.01 -4.62 0.82
C PHE A 53 35.87 -5.80 0.40
N ASN A 54 35.30 -7.00 0.49
CA ASN A 54 35.94 -8.21 0.04
C ASN A 54 35.83 -8.34 -1.49
N SER A 55 36.97 -8.35 -2.17
CA SER A 55 37.11 -8.64 -3.59
C SER A 55 37.74 -10.02 -3.77
N PHE A 56 37.47 -10.68 -4.89
CA PHE A 56 38.07 -11.97 -5.23
C PHE A 56 38.92 -11.82 -6.49
N SER A 57 40.15 -12.32 -6.47
CA SER A 57 40.98 -12.42 -7.67
C SER A 57 40.45 -13.51 -8.62
N GLU A 58 40.97 -13.55 -9.86
CA GLU A 58 40.65 -14.62 -10.81
C GLU A 58 40.96 -16.02 -10.26
N ASP A 59 41.98 -16.12 -9.41
CA ASP A 59 42.38 -17.36 -8.71
C ASP A 59 41.51 -17.69 -7.47
N GLY A 60 40.49 -16.86 -7.17
CA GLY A 60 39.56 -17.06 -6.05
C GLY A 60 40.08 -16.60 -4.69
N ASN A 61 41.21 -15.88 -4.63
CA ASN A 61 41.76 -15.37 -3.37
C ASN A 61 41.04 -14.09 -2.93
N SER A 62 40.69 -14.02 -1.64
CA SER A 62 40.07 -12.85 -1.02
C SER A 62 41.09 -11.72 -0.80
N GLU A 63 40.74 -10.52 -1.24
CA GLU A 63 41.49 -9.29 -1.03
C GLU A 63 40.58 -8.19 -0.48
N LEU A 64 41.03 -7.49 0.56
CA LEU A 64 40.29 -6.36 1.13
C LEU A 64 40.67 -5.07 0.42
N VAL A 65 39.70 -4.48 -0.28
CA VAL A 65 39.89 -3.23 -1.03
C VAL A 65 39.22 -2.07 -0.27
N PRO A 66 39.91 -0.95 -0.03
CA PRO A 66 39.33 0.17 0.69
C PRO A 66 38.31 0.95 -0.15
N ILE A 67 37.27 1.44 0.53
CA ILE A 67 36.34 2.44 -0.02
C ILE A 67 36.92 3.83 0.27
N GLU A 68 37.38 4.51 -0.78
CA GLU A 68 38.25 5.68 -0.66
C GLU A 68 37.57 6.92 -0.06
N ASP A 69 36.27 7.05 -0.27
CA ASP A 69 35.44 8.19 0.11
C ASP A 69 34.49 7.84 1.27
N TYR A 70 34.82 6.81 2.05
CA TYR A 70 34.13 6.52 3.30
C TYR A 70 34.42 7.60 4.36
N VAL A 71 33.38 8.04 5.06
CA VAL A 71 33.46 8.99 6.17
C VAL A 71 33.31 8.26 7.49
N GLN A 72 34.34 8.33 8.34
CA GLN A 72 34.30 7.70 9.65
C GLN A 72 33.14 8.21 10.51
N GLY A 73 32.45 7.29 11.18
CA GLY A 73 31.34 7.63 12.07
C GLY A 73 30.01 7.82 11.35
N GLU A 74 29.98 7.61 10.03
CA GLU A 74 28.75 7.61 9.24
C GLU A 74 28.47 6.23 8.64
N PRO A 75 27.20 5.85 8.46
CA PRO A 75 26.85 4.72 7.59
C PRO A 75 27.45 4.91 6.20
N LEU A 76 27.88 3.82 5.57
CA LEU A 76 28.45 3.89 4.23
C LEU A 76 27.47 4.55 3.25
N PHE A 77 26.17 4.22 3.32
CA PHE A 77 25.12 4.85 2.53
C PHE A 77 24.00 5.39 3.42
N ARG A 78 23.41 6.53 3.03
CA ARG A 78 22.12 6.97 3.59
C ARG A 78 21.03 6.75 2.56
N ALA A 79 19.88 6.22 2.99
CA ALA A 79 18.80 5.87 2.09
C ALA A 79 18.30 7.05 1.22
N LYS A 80 18.28 8.25 1.80
CA LYS A 80 17.82 9.50 1.15
C LYS A 80 18.95 10.33 0.54
N GLU A 81 20.20 9.85 0.60
CA GLU A 81 21.33 10.54 -0.04
C GLU A 81 21.17 10.48 -1.56
N GLU A 82 21.21 11.65 -2.18
CA GLU A 82 21.05 11.80 -3.62
C GLU A 82 22.31 11.42 -4.38
N VAL A 83 22.13 10.79 -5.53
CA VAL A 83 23.22 10.39 -6.42
C VAL A 83 22.77 10.40 -7.87
N THR A 84 23.68 10.76 -8.77
CA THR A 84 23.46 10.69 -10.22
C THR A 84 24.03 9.37 -10.73
N VAL A 85 23.18 8.58 -11.39
CA VAL A 85 23.50 7.24 -11.87
C VAL A 85 23.41 7.20 -13.40
N PRO A 86 24.43 6.68 -14.11
CA PRO A 86 24.40 6.59 -15.56
C PRO A 86 23.38 5.57 -16.06
N ALA A 87 22.97 5.72 -17.32
CA ALA A 87 22.16 4.71 -18.01
C ALA A 87 22.87 3.35 -18.01
N GLY A 88 22.11 2.27 -17.89
CA GLY A 88 22.62 0.90 -17.88
C GLY A 88 23.27 0.45 -16.57
N ALA A 89 23.34 1.31 -15.54
CA ALA A 89 23.90 0.92 -14.24
C ALA A 89 23.07 -0.16 -13.53
N LEU A 90 21.76 -0.18 -13.76
CA LEU A 90 20.85 -1.30 -13.44
C LEU A 90 20.20 -1.76 -14.75
N LEU A 91 19.84 -3.05 -14.83
CA LEU A 91 19.25 -3.65 -16.03
C LEU A 91 17.98 -2.92 -16.53
N ASN A 92 17.20 -2.35 -15.61
CA ASN A 92 15.98 -1.61 -15.95
C ASN A 92 16.15 -0.09 -16.02
N LEU A 93 17.37 0.44 -15.84
CA LEU A 93 17.66 1.87 -15.89
C LEU A 93 18.15 2.28 -17.28
N LYS A 94 17.25 2.77 -18.12
CA LYS A 94 17.53 3.09 -19.53
C LYS A 94 18.16 4.47 -19.76
N THR A 95 18.03 5.37 -18.80
CA THR A 95 18.49 6.77 -18.91
C THR A 95 19.26 7.17 -17.66
N GLN A 96 20.13 8.19 -17.79
CA GLN A 96 20.77 8.78 -16.63
C GLN A 96 19.72 9.40 -15.71
N VAL A 97 19.86 9.18 -14.41
CA VAL A 97 18.87 9.66 -13.43
C VAL A 97 19.52 10.20 -12.17
N LYS A 98 18.95 11.28 -11.62
CA LYS A 98 19.20 11.71 -10.25
C LYS A 98 18.22 10.98 -9.32
N THR A 99 18.74 10.16 -8.41
CA THR A 99 17.97 9.27 -7.54
C THR A 99 18.61 9.21 -6.14
N THR A 100 18.24 8.22 -5.32
CA THR A 100 18.84 7.98 -4.00
C THR A 100 19.31 6.53 -3.86
N TYR A 101 20.24 6.26 -2.95
CA TYR A 101 20.70 4.90 -2.65
C TYR A 101 19.56 3.97 -2.22
N GLY A 102 18.59 4.47 -1.45
CA GLY A 102 17.40 3.69 -1.05
C GLY A 102 16.53 3.31 -2.25
N ARG A 103 16.32 4.22 -3.21
CA ARG A 103 15.58 3.91 -4.44
C ARG A 103 16.32 2.92 -5.34
N LEU A 104 17.65 3.03 -5.45
CA LEU A 104 18.45 2.07 -6.20
C LEU A 104 18.36 0.67 -5.58
N LEU A 105 18.48 0.58 -4.25
CA LEU A 105 18.33 -0.69 -3.53
C LEU A 105 16.92 -1.28 -3.74
N ALA A 106 15.86 -0.46 -3.63
CA ALA A 106 14.49 -0.91 -3.83
C ALA A 106 14.25 -1.39 -5.28
N ASN A 107 14.74 -0.66 -6.29
CA ASN A 107 14.67 -1.10 -7.69
C ASN A 107 15.41 -2.42 -7.90
N HIS A 108 16.58 -2.58 -7.29
CA HIS A 108 17.33 -3.82 -7.39
C HIS A 108 16.56 -5.00 -6.78
N LEU A 109 16.17 -4.89 -5.51
CA LEU A 109 15.53 -5.98 -4.76
C LEU A 109 14.15 -6.33 -5.31
N LEU A 110 13.33 -5.33 -5.68
CA LEU A 110 11.93 -5.55 -6.03
C LEU A 110 11.70 -5.69 -7.54
N LEU A 111 12.56 -5.13 -8.39
CA LEU A 111 12.32 -5.13 -9.84
C LEU A 111 13.38 -5.93 -10.60
N VAL A 112 14.66 -5.60 -10.40
CA VAL A 112 15.74 -6.23 -11.16
C VAL A 112 15.97 -7.67 -10.73
N TRP A 113 15.98 -7.96 -9.44
CA TRP A 113 16.18 -9.32 -8.93
C TRP A 113 15.05 -10.27 -9.36
N PRO A 114 13.75 -9.91 -9.24
CA PRO A 114 12.67 -10.81 -9.64
C PRO A 114 12.39 -10.82 -11.15
N PHE A 115 12.57 -9.69 -11.86
CA PHE A 115 12.08 -9.50 -13.22
C PHE A 115 13.13 -9.03 -14.23
N GLY A 116 14.37 -8.81 -13.83
CA GLY A 116 15.43 -8.29 -14.70
C GLY A 116 15.09 -6.92 -15.28
N ALA A 117 15.01 -6.85 -16.62
CA ALA A 117 14.73 -5.61 -17.36
C ALA A 117 13.24 -5.42 -17.74
N LYS A 118 12.35 -6.34 -17.32
CA LYS A 118 10.92 -6.36 -17.75
C LYS A 118 10.11 -5.17 -17.25
N LEU A 119 10.47 -4.61 -16.10
CA LEU A 119 9.81 -3.46 -15.50
C LEU A 119 10.77 -2.28 -15.43
N ASP A 120 10.34 -1.11 -15.93
CA ASP A 120 11.15 0.11 -15.93
C ASP A 120 11.55 0.56 -14.53
N TYR A 121 12.69 1.24 -14.44
CA TYR A 121 13.17 1.86 -13.21
C TYR A 121 12.14 2.85 -12.63
N VAL A 122 11.87 2.72 -11.33
CA VAL A 122 10.98 3.61 -10.59
C VAL A 122 11.80 4.67 -9.86
N ASN A 123 11.76 5.92 -10.36
CA ASN A 123 12.38 7.09 -9.70
C ASN A 123 11.35 7.97 -8.97
N ASP A 124 10.42 7.35 -8.27
CA ASP A 124 9.39 8.05 -7.48
C ASP A 124 9.18 7.32 -6.14
N ARG A 125 8.14 7.68 -5.40
CA ARG A 125 7.66 6.92 -4.25
C ARG A 125 7.21 5.55 -4.72
N PHE A 126 7.83 4.51 -4.18
CA PHE A 126 7.43 3.13 -4.44
C PHE A 126 6.00 2.89 -3.95
N SER A 127 5.15 2.42 -4.85
CA SER A 127 3.79 1.98 -4.56
C SER A 127 3.67 0.51 -4.96
N VAL A 128 3.39 -0.34 -3.97
CA VAL A 128 3.20 -1.78 -4.22
C VAL A 128 2.06 -2.00 -5.20
N GLY A 129 0.93 -1.30 -5.02
CA GLY A 129 -0.22 -1.41 -5.94
C GLY A 129 0.12 -1.02 -7.37
N ALA A 130 0.89 0.06 -7.58
CA ALA A 130 1.29 0.47 -8.93
C ALA A 130 2.26 -0.52 -9.60
N ILE A 131 3.09 -1.20 -8.81
CA ILE A 131 3.97 -2.26 -9.31
C ILE A 131 3.15 -3.52 -9.63
N GLU A 132 2.22 -3.91 -8.75
CA GLU A 132 1.34 -5.06 -8.94
C GLU A 132 0.41 -4.89 -10.15
N GLU A 133 -0.05 -3.69 -10.44
CA GLU A 133 -0.80 -3.38 -11.67
C GLU A 133 0.02 -3.69 -12.93
N LYS A 134 1.27 -3.22 -12.98
CA LYS A 134 2.20 -3.55 -14.09
C LYS A 134 2.52 -5.03 -14.17
N ILE A 135 2.67 -5.69 -13.02
CA ILE A 135 2.88 -7.14 -12.98
C ILE A 135 1.66 -7.85 -13.57
N LEU A 136 0.44 -7.46 -13.18
CA LEU A 136 -0.80 -8.09 -13.63
C LEU A 136 -0.97 -7.98 -15.15
N GLU A 137 -0.56 -6.88 -15.77
CA GLU A 137 -0.57 -6.69 -17.22
C GLU A 137 0.35 -7.67 -17.97
N LEU A 138 1.49 -8.00 -17.38
CA LEU A 138 2.52 -8.84 -17.99
C LEU A 138 2.43 -10.31 -17.53
N LEU A 139 1.67 -10.60 -16.48
CA LEU A 139 1.61 -11.93 -15.87
C LEU A 139 0.95 -12.94 -16.81
N LYS A 140 1.67 -14.03 -17.08
CA LYS A 140 1.19 -15.11 -17.94
C LYS A 140 1.62 -16.48 -17.42
N ASP A 141 0.80 -17.50 -17.64
CA ASP A 141 1.24 -18.88 -17.41
C ASP A 141 2.42 -19.16 -18.35
N ALA A 142 3.46 -19.82 -17.83
CA ALA A 142 4.66 -20.12 -18.60
C ALA A 142 4.36 -20.92 -19.87
N ASN A 143 3.31 -21.75 -19.85
CA ASN A 143 2.90 -22.55 -21.01
C ASN A 143 2.20 -21.72 -22.10
N ASP A 144 1.67 -20.54 -21.75
CA ASP A 144 0.93 -19.66 -22.65
C ASP A 144 1.79 -18.54 -23.25
N ILE A 145 3.08 -18.49 -22.89
CA ILE A 145 4.03 -17.52 -23.43
C ILE A 145 4.41 -17.92 -24.85
N PRO A 146 4.23 -17.03 -25.86
CA PRO A 146 4.70 -17.30 -27.21
C PRO A 146 6.22 -17.50 -27.23
N LYS A 147 6.68 -18.54 -27.92
CA LYS A 147 8.11 -18.83 -28.08
C LYS A 147 8.86 -17.61 -28.63
N GLY A 148 9.93 -17.21 -27.97
CA GLY A 148 10.72 -16.02 -28.32
C GLY A 148 10.22 -14.70 -27.73
N GLN A 149 9.16 -14.72 -26.90
CA GLN A 149 8.63 -13.55 -26.19
C GLN A 149 8.75 -13.67 -24.67
N GLU A 150 9.58 -14.58 -24.16
CA GLU A 150 9.74 -14.87 -22.72
C GLU A 150 10.19 -13.64 -21.92
N VAL A 151 10.93 -12.74 -22.57
CA VAL A 151 11.38 -11.46 -21.98
C VAL A 151 10.28 -10.41 -21.88
N SER A 152 9.10 -10.62 -22.49
CA SER A 152 7.99 -9.65 -22.50
C SER A 152 6.91 -9.95 -21.47
N PHE A 153 6.93 -11.12 -20.84
CA PHE A 153 5.91 -11.56 -19.89
C PHE A 153 6.54 -11.89 -18.54
N ILE A 154 5.77 -11.76 -17.47
CA ILE A 154 6.14 -12.18 -16.12
C ILE A 154 5.53 -13.55 -15.87
N THR A 155 6.33 -14.48 -15.36
CA THR A 155 5.87 -15.82 -14.98
C THR A 155 5.51 -15.88 -13.49
N VAL A 156 4.74 -16.91 -13.10
CA VAL A 156 4.40 -17.14 -11.69
C VAL A 156 5.66 -17.32 -10.80
N PRO A 157 6.71 -18.06 -11.18
CA PRO A 157 7.95 -18.12 -10.40
C PRO A 157 8.62 -16.76 -10.18
N GLU A 158 8.66 -15.89 -11.19
CA GLU A 158 9.20 -14.53 -11.04
C GLU A 158 8.36 -13.69 -10.06
N TYR A 159 7.03 -13.83 -10.11
CA TYR A 159 6.15 -13.19 -9.13
C TYR A 159 6.39 -13.71 -7.70
N LEU A 160 6.67 -15.00 -7.52
CA LEU A 160 7.02 -15.55 -6.22
C LEU A 160 8.36 -15.00 -5.70
N ASN A 161 9.35 -14.79 -6.58
CA ASN A 161 10.59 -14.10 -6.21
C ASN A 161 10.32 -12.66 -5.76
N PHE A 162 9.41 -11.95 -6.42
CA PHE A 162 8.99 -10.61 -5.99
C PHE A 162 8.32 -10.62 -4.62
N ARG A 163 7.42 -11.58 -4.36
CA ARG A 163 6.82 -11.78 -3.03
C ARG A 163 7.88 -11.98 -1.97
N ASP A 164 8.87 -12.82 -2.24
CA ASP A 164 9.95 -13.11 -1.28
C ASP A 164 10.86 -11.89 -1.06
N ALA A 165 11.15 -11.13 -2.11
CA ALA A 165 11.85 -9.85 -1.99
C ALA A 165 11.04 -8.81 -1.19
N ALA A 166 9.72 -8.74 -1.41
CA ALA A 166 8.83 -7.86 -0.65
C ALA A 166 8.79 -8.24 0.85
N MET A 167 8.82 -9.54 1.16
CA MET A 167 8.96 -10.02 2.54
C MET A 167 10.34 -9.68 3.11
N PHE A 168 11.42 -9.86 2.34
CA PHE A 168 12.77 -9.52 2.77
C PHE A 168 12.89 -8.04 3.14
N ILE A 169 12.42 -7.11 2.30
CA ILE A 169 12.54 -5.68 2.60
C ILE A 169 11.78 -5.27 3.88
N SER A 170 10.73 -6.01 4.27
CA SER A 170 9.98 -5.72 5.50
C SER A 170 10.85 -5.88 6.75
N THR A 171 11.86 -6.76 6.70
CA THR A 171 12.84 -6.96 7.76
C THR A 171 13.77 -5.76 7.95
N LEU A 172 13.88 -4.90 6.94
CA LEU A 172 14.75 -3.72 6.92
C LEU A 172 14.06 -2.46 7.48
N SER A 173 12.82 -2.58 7.96
CA SER A 173 12.00 -1.47 8.46
C SER A 173 12.70 -0.65 9.56
N GLN A 174 13.47 -1.28 10.45
CA GLN A 174 14.20 -0.56 11.50
C GLN A 174 15.29 0.37 10.95
N LEU A 175 15.83 0.10 9.75
CA LEU A 175 16.83 0.93 9.10
C LEU A 175 16.19 2.09 8.34
N PHE A 176 15.16 1.78 7.55
CA PHE A 176 14.61 2.70 6.56
C PHE A 176 13.35 3.46 7.01
N THR A 177 12.55 2.88 7.91
CA THR A 177 11.27 3.42 8.36
C THR A 177 11.09 3.27 9.88
N PRO A 178 12.00 3.84 10.70
CA PRO A 178 11.96 3.67 12.15
C PRO A 178 10.69 4.30 12.74
N ALA A 179 9.90 3.52 13.47
CA ALA A 179 8.65 4.01 14.07
C ALA A 179 8.86 4.90 15.30
N GLY A 180 9.93 4.63 16.06
CA GLY A 180 10.22 5.29 17.34
C GLY A 180 11.36 6.30 17.22
N THR A 181 11.04 7.56 17.48
CA THR A 181 12.00 8.63 17.76
C THR A 181 11.56 9.34 19.03
N GLU A 182 12.44 10.11 19.67
CA GLU A 182 12.06 10.94 20.80
C GLU A 182 10.87 11.87 20.46
N LYS A 183 10.86 12.39 19.23
CA LYS A 183 9.78 13.24 18.71
C LYS A 183 8.48 12.47 18.51
N SER A 184 8.55 11.22 18.03
CA SER A 184 7.38 10.35 17.81
C SER A 184 6.81 9.78 19.11
N LEU A 185 7.61 9.69 20.16
CA LEU A 185 7.17 9.26 21.49
C LEU A 185 6.61 10.41 22.35
N SER A 186 6.56 11.62 21.80
CA SER A 186 6.08 12.83 22.47
C SER A 186 5.18 13.66 21.56
N THR A 187 4.83 14.87 21.98
CA THR A 187 4.09 15.86 21.18
C THR A 187 4.68 17.25 21.32
N SER A 188 4.18 18.19 20.53
CA SER A 188 4.59 19.58 20.59
C SER A 188 4.43 20.16 22.00
N PRO A 189 5.43 20.88 22.54
CA PRO A 189 5.29 21.61 23.80
C PRO A 189 4.10 22.59 23.82
N GLU A 190 3.67 23.06 22.65
CA GLU A 190 2.53 23.99 22.51
C GLU A 190 1.17 23.29 22.47
N MET A 191 1.13 21.95 22.43
CA MET A 191 -0.11 21.16 22.33
C MET A 191 -1.08 21.46 23.48
N GLY A 192 -0.58 21.48 24.72
CA GLY A 192 -1.39 21.77 25.90
C GLY A 192 -2.03 23.15 25.86
N LYS A 193 -1.26 24.18 25.48
CA LYS A 193 -1.74 25.56 25.37
C LYS A 193 -2.79 25.71 24.27
N LEU A 194 -2.54 25.13 23.09
CA LEU A 194 -3.48 25.17 21.97
C LEU A 194 -4.81 24.50 22.34
N LYS A 195 -4.74 23.30 22.94
CA LYS A 195 -5.93 22.57 23.40
C LYS A 195 -6.75 23.39 24.40
N ALA A 196 -6.11 23.92 25.44
CA ALA A 196 -6.79 24.70 26.47
C ALA A 196 -7.52 25.92 25.89
N ARG A 197 -6.85 26.66 24.99
CA ARG A 197 -7.45 27.80 24.30
C ARG A 197 -8.68 27.40 23.47
N LEU A 198 -8.54 26.35 22.63
CA LEU A 198 -9.63 25.90 21.75
C LEU A 198 -10.85 25.41 22.55
N LEU A 199 -10.63 24.75 23.69
CA LEU A 199 -11.71 24.30 24.56
C LEU A 199 -12.44 25.48 25.21
N GLU A 200 -11.72 26.50 25.67
CA GLU A 200 -12.33 27.69 26.27
C GLU A 200 -13.11 28.52 25.23
N GLU A 201 -12.53 28.75 24.04
CA GLU A 201 -13.18 29.46 22.94
C GLU A 201 -14.49 28.80 22.47
N ASN A 202 -14.65 27.49 22.73
CA ASN A 202 -15.78 26.70 22.26
C ASN A 202 -16.60 26.08 23.40
N LYS A 203 -16.43 26.52 24.65
CA LYS A 203 -17.01 25.88 25.86
C LYS A 203 -18.52 25.61 25.78
N ASP A 204 -19.27 26.54 25.20
CA ASP A 204 -20.74 26.44 25.06
C ASP A 204 -21.18 25.46 23.97
N ARG A 205 -20.24 24.96 23.15
CA ARG A 205 -20.48 24.12 21.98
C ARG A 205 -19.72 22.79 22.03
N LEU A 206 -19.16 22.42 23.19
CA LEU A 206 -18.41 21.16 23.33
C LEU A 206 -19.29 19.90 23.28
N HIS A 207 -20.61 20.04 23.24
CA HIS A 207 -21.56 18.96 22.97
C HIS A 207 -21.84 18.75 21.47
N ASP A 208 -21.45 19.69 20.61
CA ASP A 208 -21.65 19.63 19.16
C ASP A 208 -20.51 18.84 18.49
N PRO A 209 -20.78 17.66 17.87
CA PRO A 209 -19.76 16.87 17.20
C PRO A 209 -18.97 17.65 16.14
N ALA A 210 -19.62 18.59 15.43
CA ALA A 210 -18.95 19.38 14.40
C ALA A 210 -17.93 20.36 15.01
N THR A 211 -18.20 20.86 16.20
CA THR A 211 -17.28 21.73 16.94
C THR A 211 -16.09 20.93 17.45
N ILE A 212 -16.32 19.75 18.03
CA ILE A 212 -15.24 18.85 18.45
C ILE A 212 -14.34 18.49 17.27
N ALA A 213 -14.92 18.11 16.12
CA ALA A 213 -14.15 17.75 14.91
C ALA A 213 -13.23 18.87 14.41
N LYS A 214 -13.65 20.14 14.54
CA LYS A 214 -12.81 21.31 14.20
C LYS A 214 -11.63 21.46 15.14
N ILE A 215 -11.86 21.31 16.45
CA ILE A 215 -10.79 21.33 17.46
C ILE A 215 -9.79 20.22 17.16
N GLU A 216 -10.26 18.99 16.95
CA GLU A 216 -9.40 17.84 16.62
C GLU A 216 -8.54 18.10 15.37
N THR A 217 -9.09 18.76 14.35
CA THR A 217 -8.37 19.10 13.11
C THR A 217 -7.20 20.04 13.37
N GLU A 218 -7.38 21.08 14.20
CA GLU A 218 -6.30 22.01 14.55
C GLU A 218 -5.21 21.34 15.40
N LEU A 219 -5.59 20.46 16.34
CA LEU A 219 -4.62 19.70 17.13
C LEU A 219 -3.81 18.72 16.26
N VAL A 220 -4.48 18.00 15.35
CA VAL A 220 -3.83 17.11 14.38
C VAL A 220 -2.87 17.88 13.47
N LYS A 221 -3.24 19.09 13.04
CA LYS A 221 -2.38 19.95 12.23
C LYS A 221 -1.09 20.32 12.97
N LEU A 222 -1.17 20.67 14.25
CA LEU A 222 0.00 20.94 15.08
C LEU A 222 0.89 19.70 15.23
N ASP A 223 0.30 18.52 15.45
CA ASP A 223 1.07 17.26 15.60
C ASP A 223 1.76 16.83 14.30
N ARG A 224 1.15 17.09 13.14
CA ARG A 224 1.80 16.89 11.82
C ARG A 224 2.98 17.83 11.63
N GLU A 225 2.82 19.12 11.96
CA GLU A 225 3.93 20.08 11.85
C GLU A 225 5.04 19.76 12.84
N TRP A 226 4.69 19.29 14.04
CA TRP A 226 5.66 18.77 15.00
C TRP A 226 6.50 17.65 14.40
N LEU A 227 5.93 16.68 13.70
CA LEU A 227 6.70 15.54 13.17
C LEU A 227 7.39 15.76 11.82
N LYS A 228 7.21 16.92 11.21
CA LYS A 228 7.81 17.24 9.91
C LYS A 228 9.34 17.11 9.95
N GLY A 229 9.89 16.31 9.04
CA GLY A 229 11.33 16.06 8.93
C GLY A 229 11.88 15.07 9.96
N ASP A 230 11.05 14.51 10.83
CA ASP A 230 11.46 13.44 11.75
C ASP A 230 11.63 12.10 11.02
N ARG A 231 12.52 11.25 11.52
CA ARG A 231 12.76 9.92 10.91
C ARG A 231 11.53 9.01 10.95
N SER A 232 10.61 9.21 11.89
CA SER A 232 9.36 8.44 11.98
C SER A 232 8.27 8.89 11.03
N GLU A 233 8.44 10.02 10.33
CA GLU A 233 7.43 10.55 9.39
C GLU A 233 7.11 9.51 8.30
N ASP A 234 8.11 8.80 7.80
CA ASP A 234 7.96 7.73 6.80
C ASP A 234 7.26 6.47 7.33
N PHE A 235 7.13 6.32 8.65
CA PHE A 235 6.29 5.29 9.28
C PHE A 235 4.85 5.80 9.47
N LEU A 236 4.68 7.09 9.75
CA LEU A 236 3.39 7.73 10.03
C LEU A 236 2.65 8.18 8.76
N ILE A 237 2.68 7.35 7.72
CA ILE A 237 2.22 7.70 6.36
C ILE A 237 0.70 7.81 6.20
N ASN A 238 -0.09 7.26 7.12
CA ASN A 238 -1.54 7.16 6.96
C ASN A 238 -2.28 8.21 7.80
N GLY A 239 -3.48 8.60 7.35
CA GLY A 239 -4.33 9.55 8.07
C GLY A 239 -4.71 9.06 9.47
N LYS A 240 -4.91 7.76 9.65
CA LYS A 240 -5.29 7.12 10.92
C LYS A 240 -4.23 7.30 12.02
N SER A 241 -2.94 7.31 11.67
CA SER A 241 -1.82 7.51 12.60
C SER A 241 -1.97 8.83 13.34
N PHE A 242 -2.36 9.90 12.63
CA PHE A 242 -2.56 11.21 13.24
C PHE A 242 -3.99 11.41 13.75
N ASN A 243 -4.99 11.19 12.89
CA ASN A 243 -6.38 11.55 13.13
C ASN A 243 -7.03 10.71 14.25
N ILE A 244 -6.46 9.54 14.56
CA ILE A 244 -6.97 8.61 15.57
C ILE A 244 -5.90 8.31 16.61
N VAL A 245 -4.78 7.68 16.21
CA VAL A 245 -3.83 7.08 17.17
C VAL A 245 -3.11 8.15 17.98
N ARG A 246 -2.35 9.03 17.31
CA ARG A 246 -1.56 10.08 17.98
C ARG A 246 -2.45 11.13 18.63
N LYS A 247 -3.56 11.52 18.00
CA LYS A 247 -4.56 12.41 18.61
C LYS A 247 -4.99 11.88 19.98
N LYS A 248 -5.42 10.62 20.08
CA LYS A 248 -5.84 10.02 21.35
C LYS A 248 -4.68 9.89 22.33
N MET A 249 -3.48 9.54 21.85
CA MET A 249 -2.32 9.34 22.69
C MET A 249 -1.84 10.65 23.33
N PHE A 250 -1.71 11.73 22.56
CA PHE A 250 -0.97 12.93 22.98
C PHE A 250 -1.77 14.24 22.98
N SER A 251 -2.94 14.30 22.33
CA SER A 251 -3.74 15.52 22.26
C SER A 251 -4.97 15.42 23.16
N MET A 252 -5.91 14.55 22.78
CA MET A 252 -7.15 14.26 23.51
C MET A 252 -7.83 13.00 22.95
N ALA A 253 -8.54 12.25 23.79
CA ALA A 253 -9.34 11.10 23.34
C ALA A 253 -10.42 11.51 22.32
N GLY A 254 -11.04 12.68 22.52
CA GLY A 254 -11.97 13.29 21.56
C GLY A 254 -13.42 12.97 21.85
N ALA A 255 -14.23 12.92 20.78
CA ALA A 255 -15.63 12.51 20.87
C ALA A 255 -15.74 10.98 21.04
N GLU A 256 -16.21 10.53 22.20
CA GLU A 256 -16.55 9.12 22.44
C GLU A 256 -18.06 8.91 22.40
N LYS A 257 -18.46 7.74 21.90
CA LYS A 257 -19.85 7.28 21.88
C LYS A 257 -20.05 6.22 22.96
N GLY A 258 -21.19 6.28 23.64
CA GLY A 258 -21.65 5.17 24.50
C GLY A 258 -22.17 3.98 23.69
N LEU A 259 -22.81 3.03 24.36
CA LEU A 259 -23.44 1.85 23.72
C LEU A 259 -24.66 2.21 22.86
N ALA A 260 -25.24 3.40 23.05
CA ALA A 260 -26.41 3.85 22.31
C ALA A 260 -26.06 4.15 20.83
N GLN A 261 -26.96 3.77 19.92
CA GLN A 261 -26.84 4.05 18.48
C GLN A 261 -27.39 5.45 18.14
N ASN A 262 -26.94 6.49 18.84
CA ASN A 262 -27.32 7.88 18.58
C ASN A 262 -26.12 8.74 18.12
N VAL A 263 -26.41 10.01 17.85
CA VAL A 263 -25.41 11.01 17.42
C VAL A 263 -24.72 11.70 18.60
N ASP A 264 -25.22 11.47 19.82
CA ASP A 264 -24.68 12.07 21.02
C ASP A 264 -23.26 11.57 21.28
N VAL A 265 -22.38 12.51 21.61
CA VAL A 265 -20.98 12.23 21.92
C VAL A 265 -20.62 12.87 23.24
N LYS A 266 -19.79 12.20 24.02
CA LYS A 266 -19.16 12.78 25.20
C LYS A 266 -17.75 13.20 24.83
N LEU A 267 -17.41 14.44 25.12
CA LEU A 267 -16.06 14.94 24.95
C LEU A 267 -15.17 14.38 26.06
N ILE A 268 -14.04 13.78 25.68
CA ILE A 268 -12.96 13.40 26.58
C ILE A 268 -11.71 14.16 26.15
N SER A 269 -11.39 15.24 26.89
CA SER A 269 -10.28 16.15 26.60
C SER A 269 -8.91 15.64 27.05
N THR A 270 -8.89 14.63 27.92
CA THR A 270 -7.67 14.05 28.48
C THR A 270 -7.00 13.14 27.45
N PRO A 271 -5.70 13.31 27.16
CA PRO A 271 -4.95 12.39 26.32
C PRO A 271 -4.54 11.14 27.11
N LEU A 272 -4.35 10.02 26.43
CA LEU A 272 -3.96 8.77 27.09
C LEU A 272 -2.57 8.83 27.72
N SER A 273 -1.68 9.72 27.26
CA SER A 273 -0.37 9.98 27.86
C SER A 273 -0.45 10.55 29.29
N GLU A 274 -1.57 11.17 29.65
CA GLU A 274 -1.84 11.70 31.00
C GLU A 274 -2.60 10.69 31.89
N GLY A 275 -2.89 9.50 31.36
CA GLY A 275 -3.71 8.48 32.01
C GLY A 275 -5.16 8.46 31.55
N TRP A 276 -5.95 7.54 32.12
CA TRP A 276 -7.37 7.43 31.81
C TRP A 276 -8.18 8.44 32.61
N ASP A 277 -9.20 9.02 31.98
CA ASP A 277 -10.12 9.91 32.66
C ASP A 277 -11.14 9.09 33.48
N VAL A 278 -10.88 8.98 34.78
CA VAL A 278 -11.70 8.19 35.71
C VAL A 278 -13.14 8.71 35.78
N ASN A 279 -13.38 10.01 35.55
CA ASN A 279 -14.72 10.60 35.57
C ASN A 279 -15.55 10.26 34.33
N ASN A 280 -14.88 9.80 33.27
CA ASN A 280 -15.48 9.40 32.00
C ASN A 280 -15.23 7.92 31.68
N PHE A 281 -14.84 7.14 32.69
CA PHE A 281 -14.43 5.75 32.54
C PHE A 281 -15.56 4.85 32.03
N ASP A 282 -16.80 5.16 32.40
CA ASP A 282 -18.01 4.51 31.89
C ASP A 282 -18.11 4.61 30.37
N VAL A 283 -18.02 5.82 29.82
CA VAL A 283 -18.14 6.05 28.38
C VAL A 283 -16.94 5.51 27.61
N MET A 284 -15.74 5.61 28.18
CA MET A 284 -14.54 4.99 27.60
C MET A 284 -14.71 3.47 27.47
N ASN A 285 -15.22 2.80 28.51
CA ASN A 285 -15.44 1.35 28.49
C ASN A 285 -16.59 0.95 27.56
N ASP A 286 -17.66 1.74 27.50
CA ASP A 286 -18.77 1.51 26.59
C ASP A 286 -18.31 1.55 25.13
N SER A 287 -17.50 2.55 24.75
CA SER A 287 -16.90 2.66 23.41
C SER A 287 -16.03 1.44 23.09
N LEU A 288 -15.18 1.00 24.04
CA LEU A 288 -14.35 -0.20 23.88
C LEU A 288 -15.18 -1.48 23.74
N ARG A 289 -16.22 -1.66 24.57
CA ARG A 289 -17.13 -2.80 24.51
C ARG A 289 -17.93 -2.83 23.22
N ALA A 290 -18.43 -1.67 22.76
CA ALA A 290 -19.10 -1.54 21.47
C ALA A 290 -18.19 -1.99 20.33
N GLY A 291 -16.93 -1.54 20.32
CA GLY A 291 -15.94 -1.97 19.33
C GLY A 291 -15.71 -3.49 19.33
N GLY A 292 -15.56 -4.09 20.51
CA GLY A 292 -15.40 -5.54 20.68
C GLY A 292 -16.61 -6.35 20.24
N TYR A 293 -17.81 -5.95 20.67
CA TYR A 293 -19.07 -6.61 20.28
C TYR A 293 -19.31 -6.51 18.78
N ASN A 294 -19.14 -5.33 18.19
CA ASN A 294 -19.32 -5.12 16.76
C ASN A 294 -18.35 -6.00 15.94
N ARG A 295 -17.10 -6.18 16.41
CA ARG A 295 -16.15 -7.09 15.75
C ARG A 295 -16.62 -8.54 15.76
N GLY A 296 -17.20 -9.01 16.87
CA GLY A 296 -17.74 -10.37 16.94
C GLY A 296 -19.01 -10.54 16.09
N LYS A 297 -20.04 -9.74 16.39
CA LYS A 297 -21.37 -9.92 15.81
C LYS A 297 -21.43 -9.56 14.34
N LEU A 298 -20.76 -8.49 13.90
CA LEU A 298 -20.85 -8.08 12.51
C LEU A 298 -19.99 -8.96 11.58
N THR A 299 -18.89 -9.54 12.07
CA THR A 299 -18.12 -10.54 11.31
C THR A 299 -18.92 -11.82 11.10
N GLU A 300 -19.70 -12.25 12.10
CA GLU A 300 -20.66 -13.37 11.94
C GLU A 300 -21.63 -13.12 10.77
N MET A 301 -22.23 -11.92 10.72
CA MET A 301 -23.17 -11.55 9.65
C MET A 301 -22.50 -11.49 8.26
N GLY A 302 -21.30 -10.90 8.18
CA GLY A 302 -20.52 -10.85 6.94
C GLY A 302 -20.17 -12.26 6.44
N GLY A 303 -19.69 -13.13 7.33
CA GLY A 303 -19.37 -14.52 7.01
C GLY A 303 -20.59 -15.35 6.62
N ALA A 304 -21.74 -15.15 7.27
CA ALA A 304 -23.00 -15.79 6.87
C ALA A 304 -23.39 -15.39 5.44
N LYS A 305 -23.28 -14.09 5.09
CA LYS A 305 -23.57 -13.60 3.75
C LYS A 305 -22.64 -14.19 2.69
N VAL A 306 -21.34 -14.29 2.97
CA VAL A 306 -20.37 -14.97 2.09
C VAL A 306 -20.78 -16.42 1.82
N LYS A 307 -21.15 -17.17 2.87
CA LYS A 307 -21.59 -18.58 2.74
C LYS A 307 -22.88 -18.72 1.95
N GLU A 308 -23.86 -17.85 2.17
CA GLU A 308 -25.11 -17.82 1.42
C GLU A 308 -24.87 -17.57 -0.07
N LEU A 309 -24.09 -16.54 -0.40
CA LEU A 309 -23.72 -16.21 -1.77
C LEU A 309 -22.97 -17.37 -2.43
N MET A 310 -21.98 -17.94 -1.75
CA MET A 310 -21.22 -19.08 -2.28
C MET A 310 -22.12 -20.27 -2.60
N ARG A 311 -23.05 -20.63 -1.70
CA ARG A 311 -24.00 -21.73 -1.94
C ARG A 311 -24.92 -21.44 -3.11
N ALA A 312 -25.41 -20.21 -3.23
CA ALA A 312 -26.30 -19.81 -4.33
C ALA A 312 -25.58 -19.82 -5.69
N SER A 313 -24.29 -19.48 -5.72
CA SER A 313 -23.52 -19.37 -6.96
C SER A 313 -22.62 -20.57 -7.26
N ALA A 314 -22.56 -21.60 -6.42
CA ALA A 314 -21.54 -22.67 -6.52
C ALA A 314 -21.48 -23.39 -7.88
N ALA A 315 -22.60 -23.49 -8.59
CA ALA A 315 -22.68 -24.12 -9.91
C ALA A 315 -22.42 -23.16 -11.09
N VAL A 316 -22.25 -21.86 -10.82
CA VAL A 316 -22.06 -20.84 -11.85
C VAL A 316 -20.64 -20.90 -12.40
N LYS A 317 -20.52 -20.97 -13.73
CA LYS A 317 -19.24 -20.91 -14.45
C LYS A 317 -19.37 -20.13 -15.76
N VAL A 318 -18.22 -19.87 -16.38
CA VAL A 318 -18.16 -19.37 -17.76
C VAL A 318 -18.29 -20.56 -18.71
N GLY A 319 -19.43 -20.67 -19.38
CA GLY A 319 -19.80 -21.84 -20.18
C GLY A 319 -19.54 -21.72 -21.69
N GLY A 320 -19.10 -20.56 -22.18
CA GLY A 320 -18.87 -20.32 -23.60
C GLY A 320 -18.51 -18.86 -23.91
N GLN A 321 -18.20 -18.57 -25.18
CA GLN A 321 -17.69 -17.26 -25.59
C GLN A 321 -18.80 -16.21 -25.70
N ASP A 322 -19.78 -16.38 -26.60
CA ASP A 322 -20.91 -15.46 -26.78
C ASP A 322 -22.25 -16.21 -26.86
N CYS A 323 -23.25 -15.77 -26.09
CA CYS A 323 -24.61 -16.28 -26.12
C CYS A 323 -25.52 -15.59 -27.14
N GLY A 324 -25.01 -14.58 -27.87
CA GLY A 324 -25.75 -13.84 -28.89
C GLY A 324 -26.90 -12.99 -28.34
N SER A 325 -26.83 -12.57 -27.08
CA SER A 325 -27.83 -11.65 -26.53
C SER A 325 -27.68 -10.25 -27.14
N THR A 326 -28.80 -9.68 -27.57
CA THR A 326 -28.85 -8.31 -28.10
C THR A 326 -29.39 -7.32 -27.06
N VAL A 327 -29.88 -7.82 -25.92
CA VAL A 327 -30.38 -6.99 -24.83
C VAL A 327 -29.19 -6.49 -24.02
N THR A 328 -29.18 -5.19 -23.75
CA THR A 328 -28.06 -4.47 -23.16
C THR A 328 -28.52 -3.54 -22.06
N THR A 329 -27.57 -3.03 -21.28
CA THR A 329 -27.79 -1.95 -20.32
C THR A 329 -27.15 -0.68 -20.84
N SER A 330 -27.94 0.39 -20.94
CA SER A 330 -27.44 1.71 -21.33
C SER A 330 -26.70 2.37 -20.17
N VAL A 331 -25.47 2.81 -20.42
CA VAL A 331 -24.62 3.45 -19.42
C VAL A 331 -23.97 4.69 -20.02
N THR A 332 -24.09 5.82 -19.35
CA THR A 332 -23.30 7.03 -19.67
C THR A 332 -21.95 6.96 -18.98
N ILE A 333 -20.87 7.05 -19.75
CA ILE A 333 -19.50 7.00 -19.22
C ILE A 333 -19.10 8.38 -18.71
N GLY A 334 -18.78 8.47 -17.42
CA GLY A 334 -18.30 9.67 -16.74
C GLY A 334 -16.95 9.43 -16.05
N PRO A 335 -16.27 10.49 -15.58
CA PRO A 335 -14.99 10.36 -14.86
C PRO A 335 -15.06 9.44 -13.64
N GLU A 336 -16.23 9.32 -13.02
CA GLU A 336 -16.48 8.54 -11.81
C GLU A 336 -16.68 7.04 -12.04
N ASN A 337 -16.99 6.62 -13.28
CA ASN A 337 -17.35 5.23 -13.58
C ASN A 337 -16.53 4.60 -14.71
N VAL A 338 -15.68 5.37 -15.38
CA VAL A 338 -14.87 4.98 -16.55
C VAL A 338 -14.11 3.66 -16.34
N ASP A 339 -13.54 3.47 -15.15
CA ASP A 339 -12.74 2.28 -14.84
C ASP A 339 -13.57 1.03 -14.52
N LEU A 340 -14.84 1.20 -14.11
CA LEU A 340 -15.72 0.08 -13.74
C LEU A 340 -16.09 -0.79 -14.94
N TYR A 341 -16.05 -0.23 -16.14
CA TYR A 341 -16.40 -0.91 -17.38
C TYR A 341 -15.20 -1.51 -18.12
N ASN A 342 -13.98 -1.32 -17.60
CA ASN A 342 -12.78 -1.92 -18.17
C ASN A 342 -12.92 -3.44 -18.24
N GLN A 343 -12.62 -4.00 -19.41
CA GLN A 343 -12.73 -5.41 -19.74
C GLN A 343 -14.18 -5.95 -19.87
N LEU A 344 -15.19 -5.08 -19.97
CA LEU A 344 -16.56 -5.44 -20.33
C LEU A 344 -16.82 -5.22 -21.82
N TYR A 345 -17.86 -5.86 -22.36
CA TYR A 345 -18.21 -5.73 -23.78
C TYR A 345 -19.45 -4.86 -23.96
N PHE A 346 -19.41 -3.97 -24.94
CA PHE A 346 -20.58 -3.21 -25.40
C PHE A 346 -20.88 -3.51 -26.86
N LEU A 347 -22.12 -3.25 -27.29
CA LEU A 347 -22.49 -3.42 -28.69
C LEU A 347 -22.10 -2.18 -29.50
N SER A 348 -21.26 -2.39 -30.52
CA SER A 348 -20.91 -1.41 -31.54
C SER A 348 -21.30 -1.96 -32.90
N ALA A 349 -22.20 -1.28 -33.62
CA ALA A 349 -22.77 -1.75 -34.88
C ALA A 349 -23.30 -3.21 -34.83
N GLY A 350 -23.96 -3.56 -33.72
CA GLY A 350 -24.53 -4.90 -33.50
C GLY A 350 -23.53 -5.99 -33.13
N LYS A 351 -22.23 -5.69 -33.04
CA LYS A 351 -21.19 -6.65 -32.64
C LYS A 351 -20.59 -6.29 -31.28
N PRO A 352 -20.22 -7.28 -30.43
CA PRO A 352 -19.50 -7.01 -29.20
C PRO A 352 -18.13 -6.37 -29.47
N LYS A 353 -17.86 -5.22 -28.85
CA LYS A 353 -16.55 -4.59 -28.77
C LYS A 353 -16.12 -4.55 -27.30
N LEU A 354 -14.87 -4.94 -27.03
CA LEU A 354 -14.27 -4.85 -25.70
C LEU A 354 -14.01 -3.40 -25.33
N TYR A 355 -14.36 -3.01 -24.12
CA TYR A 355 -13.98 -1.74 -23.52
C TYR A 355 -12.62 -1.91 -22.82
N THR A 356 -11.63 -1.11 -23.22
CA THR A 356 -10.28 -1.12 -22.63
C THR A 356 -9.96 0.24 -22.01
N ALA A 357 -9.03 0.26 -21.06
CA ALA A 357 -8.56 1.49 -20.43
C ALA A 357 -7.99 2.49 -21.46
N GLU A 358 -7.31 2.01 -22.49
CA GLU A 358 -6.75 2.84 -23.58
C GLU A 358 -7.84 3.57 -24.39
N ASP A 359 -8.97 2.89 -24.65
CA ASP A 359 -10.08 3.47 -25.39
C ASP A 359 -11.01 4.34 -24.52
N SER A 360 -10.84 4.30 -23.20
CA SER A 360 -11.79 4.85 -22.24
C SER A 360 -12.04 6.35 -22.39
N GLY A 361 -10.98 7.13 -22.67
CA GLY A 361 -11.05 8.57 -22.93
C GLY A 361 -11.90 8.93 -24.15
N ASN A 362 -11.97 8.04 -25.16
CA ASN A 362 -12.78 8.25 -26.35
C ASN A 362 -14.29 8.09 -26.09
N TYR A 363 -14.65 7.53 -24.93
CA TYR A 363 -16.02 7.23 -24.55
C TYR A 363 -16.58 8.15 -23.47
N LEU A 364 -15.77 9.05 -22.89
CA LEU A 364 -16.24 10.03 -21.90
C LEU A 364 -17.41 10.87 -22.44
N GLY A 365 -18.46 10.99 -21.64
CA GLY A 365 -19.72 11.66 -21.97
C GLY A 365 -20.64 10.90 -22.92
N LYS A 366 -20.23 9.74 -23.45
CA LYS A 366 -21.04 8.93 -24.37
C LYS A 366 -21.86 7.90 -23.61
N THR A 367 -23.02 7.56 -24.17
CA THR A 367 -23.84 6.44 -23.70
C THR A 367 -23.55 5.20 -24.51
N LEU A 368 -23.09 4.14 -23.84
CA LEU A 368 -22.75 2.84 -24.44
C LEU A 368 -23.76 1.77 -24.01
N GLN A 369 -23.93 0.75 -24.86
CA GLN A 369 -24.87 -0.35 -24.67
C GLN A 369 -24.13 -1.62 -24.24
N PHE A 370 -23.93 -1.81 -22.94
CA PHE A 370 -23.14 -2.91 -22.39
C PHE A 370 -23.92 -4.23 -22.38
N ARG A 371 -23.21 -5.32 -22.69
CA ARG A 371 -23.66 -6.68 -22.43
C ARG A 371 -23.55 -6.95 -20.93
N THR A 372 -24.51 -7.69 -20.39
CA THR A 372 -24.65 -7.93 -18.95
C THR A 372 -25.07 -9.37 -18.69
N PRO A 373 -24.64 -9.99 -17.57
CA PRO A 373 -25.12 -11.32 -17.20
C PRO A 373 -26.64 -11.38 -17.03
N LEU A 374 -27.31 -10.27 -16.70
CA LEU A 374 -28.77 -10.23 -16.49
C LEU A 374 -29.56 -10.74 -17.71
N TYR A 375 -29.04 -10.54 -18.92
CA TYR A 375 -29.70 -10.93 -20.16
C TYR A 375 -28.93 -12.00 -20.94
N CYS A 376 -28.05 -12.74 -20.26
CA CYS A 376 -27.31 -13.83 -20.88
C CYS A 376 -28.26 -14.98 -21.27
N LYS A 377 -28.06 -15.54 -22.45
CA LYS A 377 -28.86 -16.65 -23.00
C LYS A 377 -28.19 -18.02 -22.87
N MET A 378 -27.10 -18.11 -22.09
CA MET A 378 -26.48 -19.41 -21.82
C MET A 378 -27.45 -20.32 -21.08
N LYS A 379 -27.35 -21.62 -21.34
CA LYS A 379 -28.19 -22.63 -20.70
C LYS A 379 -27.76 -22.85 -19.25
N SER A 380 -28.70 -23.35 -18.44
CA SER A 380 -28.47 -23.66 -17.02
C SER A 380 -28.08 -22.40 -16.21
N THR A 381 -27.16 -22.54 -15.27
CA THR A 381 -26.67 -21.46 -14.39
C THR A 381 -25.41 -20.78 -14.94
N ASP A 382 -25.03 -21.06 -16.18
CA ASP A 382 -23.78 -20.59 -16.77
C ASP A 382 -23.96 -19.24 -17.46
N TYR A 383 -22.86 -18.51 -17.62
CA TYR A 383 -22.81 -17.27 -18.38
C TYR A 383 -21.73 -17.32 -19.46
N CYS A 384 -21.85 -16.50 -20.50
CA CYS A 384 -20.81 -16.41 -21.52
C CYS A 384 -19.78 -15.31 -21.20
N GLU A 385 -18.58 -15.43 -21.74
CA GLU A 385 -17.49 -14.46 -21.63
C GLU A 385 -17.94 -13.04 -22.00
N ILE A 386 -18.63 -12.87 -23.13
CA ILE A 386 -19.07 -11.53 -23.58
C ILE A 386 -20.02 -10.86 -22.58
N CYS A 387 -20.84 -11.62 -21.85
CA CYS A 387 -21.78 -11.04 -20.88
C CYS A 387 -21.15 -10.79 -19.52
N LEU A 388 -20.17 -11.60 -19.09
CA LEU A 388 -19.47 -11.43 -17.81
C LEU A 388 -18.25 -10.50 -17.89
N GLY A 389 -17.69 -10.32 -19.09
CA GLY A 389 -16.43 -9.62 -19.30
C GLY A 389 -15.21 -10.54 -19.34
N LYS A 390 -14.12 -10.01 -19.90
CA LYS A 390 -12.90 -10.76 -20.20
C LYS A 390 -12.16 -11.21 -18.93
N ARG A 391 -12.15 -10.39 -17.88
CA ARG A 391 -11.43 -10.69 -16.63
C ARG A 391 -11.94 -11.98 -15.96
N LEU A 392 -13.25 -12.12 -15.82
CA LEU A 392 -13.84 -13.31 -15.19
C LEU A 392 -13.72 -14.55 -16.08
N SER A 393 -13.67 -14.38 -17.41
CA SER A 393 -13.52 -15.52 -18.32
C SER A 393 -12.13 -16.15 -18.30
N LEU A 394 -11.10 -15.45 -17.79
CA LEU A 394 -9.76 -16.02 -17.59
C LEU A 394 -9.76 -17.13 -16.54
N ASN A 395 -10.74 -17.14 -15.62
CA ASN A 395 -10.92 -18.20 -14.65
C ASN A 395 -12.37 -18.72 -14.67
N PRO A 396 -12.71 -19.66 -15.58
CA PRO A 396 -14.08 -20.09 -15.80
C PRO A 396 -14.82 -20.61 -14.56
N SER A 397 -14.13 -21.20 -13.59
CA SER A 397 -14.69 -21.68 -12.32
C SER A 397 -14.63 -20.66 -11.17
N GLY A 398 -14.06 -19.48 -11.42
CA GLY A 398 -13.86 -18.42 -10.43
C GLY A 398 -15.05 -17.49 -10.20
N VAL A 399 -16.13 -17.62 -10.98
CA VAL A 399 -17.33 -16.75 -10.87
C VAL A 399 -17.95 -16.73 -9.46
N PRO A 400 -18.07 -17.87 -8.74
CA PRO A 400 -18.62 -17.86 -7.38
C PRO A 400 -17.79 -17.01 -6.41
N ALA A 401 -16.45 -17.06 -6.55
CA ALA A 401 -15.55 -16.26 -5.74
C ALA A 401 -15.81 -14.75 -5.96
N ALA A 402 -15.96 -14.32 -7.22
CA ALA A 402 -16.27 -12.94 -7.55
C ALA A 402 -17.61 -12.47 -6.95
N ILE A 403 -18.65 -13.31 -6.97
CA ILE A 403 -19.95 -13.00 -6.36
C ILE A 403 -19.80 -12.82 -4.84
N THR A 404 -19.05 -13.71 -4.18
CA THR A 404 -18.86 -13.64 -2.72
C THR A 404 -18.04 -12.44 -2.25
N ALA A 405 -17.27 -11.79 -3.13
CA ALA A 405 -16.54 -10.56 -2.81
C ALA A 405 -17.46 -9.44 -2.29
N THR A 406 -18.73 -9.44 -2.69
CA THR A 406 -19.75 -8.53 -2.14
C THR A 406 -19.97 -8.77 -0.64
N GLY A 407 -20.08 -10.05 -0.23
CA GLY A 407 -20.17 -10.43 1.18
C GLY A 407 -18.91 -10.03 1.96
N SER A 408 -17.74 -10.24 1.37
CA SER A 408 -16.45 -9.82 1.96
C SER A 408 -16.37 -8.30 2.12
N THR A 409 -16.96 -7.52 1.20
CA THR A 409 -17.04 -6.06 1.29
C THR A 409 -17.90 -5.62 2.48
N PHE A 410 -19.08 -6.22 2.67
CA PHE A 410 -19.88 -5.96 3.87
C PHE A 410 -19.13 -6.30 5.15
N MET A 411 -18.45 -7.45 5.18
CA MET A 411 -17.60 -7.83 6.30
C MET A 411 -16.51 -6.79 6.57
N TYR A 412 -15.83 -6.29 5.54
CA TYR A 412 -14.81 -5.25 5.66
C TYR A 412 -15.39 -3.93 6.20
N ILE A 413 -16.53 -3.47 5.67
CA ILE A 413 -17.23 -2.26 6.15
C ILE A 413 -17.54 -2.41 7.65
N TYR A 414 -18.06 -3.55 8.06
CA TYR A 414 -18.35 -3.82 9.46
C TYR A 414 -17.11 -3.88 10.35
N MET A 415 -16.03 -4.52 9.88
CA MET A 415 -14.76 -4.58 10.60
C MET A 415 -14.10 -3.19 10.71
N SER A 416 -14.22 -2.36 9.68
CA SER A 416 -13.68 -0.99 9.68
C SER A 416 -14.35 -0.10 10.73
N ALA A 417 -15.58 -0.43 11.13
CA ALA A 417 -16.32 0.29 12.18
C ALA A 417 -15.91 -0.08 13.61
N ALA A 418 -15.05 -1.10 13.80
CA ALA A 418 -14.65 -1.58 15.11
C ALA A 418 -13.51 -0.77 15.76
N HIS A 419 -12.72 -0.05 14.95
CA HIS A 419 -11.72 0.88 15.46
C HIS A 419 -12.30 2.28 15.40
N ALA A 420 -12.13 3.06 16.48
CA ALA A 420 -12.58 4.45 16.59
C ALA A 420 -12.58 5.15 15.22
N LYS A 421 -13.77 5.51 14.73
CA LYS A 421 -13.90 6.19 13.44
C LYS A 421 -13.42 7.62 13.61
N GLN A 422 -12.74 8.12 12.60
CA GLN A 422 -12.48 9.55 12.53
C GLN A 422 -13.83 10.27 12.51
N LEU A 423 -14.00 11.23 13.42
CA LEU A 423 -15.09 12.19 13.32
C LEU A 423 -14.69 13.20 12.25
N ALA A 424 -15.32 13.11 11.08
CA ALA A 424 -15.07 14.01 9.97
C ALA A 424 -16.38 14.67 9.53
N VAL A 425 -16.30 15.95 9.21
CA VAL A 425 -17.41 16.71 8.64
C VAL A 425 -17.12 16.97 7.16
N ALA A 426 -18.14 16.82 6.32
CA ALA A 426 -18.08 17.15 4.90
C ALA A 426 -19.07 18.28 4.59
N LYS A 427 -18.69 19.20 3.70
CA LYS A 427 -19.58 20.26 3.24
C LYS A 427 -20.55 19.67 2.21
N LEU A 428 -21.86 19.74 2.49
CA LEU A 428 -22.90 19.28 1.56
C LEU A 428 -22.89 20.15 0.30
N ASN A 429 -22.66 19.54 -0.87
CA ASN A 429 -22.94 20.19 -2.15
C ASN A 429 -24.43 19.99 -2.49
N TYR A 430 -25.24 20.96 -2.09
CA TYR A 430 -26.69 20.90 -2.28
C TYR A 430 -27.11 20.83 -3.76
N LYS A 431 -26.25 21.26 -4.70
CA LYS A 431 -26.56 21.23 -6.14
C LYS A 431 -26.49 19.84 -6.75
N THR A 432 -25.75 18.92 -6.14
CA THR A 432 -25.62 17.53 -6.60
C THR A 432 -26.38 16.55 -5.72
N ALA A 433 -26.90 17.00 -4.57
CA ALA A 433 -27.62 16.15 -3.62
C ALA A 433 -29.15 16.21 -3.81
N ILE A 434 -29.66 17.19 -4.58
CA ILE A 434 -31.10 17.47 -4.78
C ILE A 434 -31.48 17.35 -6.27
N THR A 435 -30.58 16.84 -7.11
CA THR A 435 -30.81 16.50 -8.53
C THR A 435 -30.37 15.07 -8.74
#